data_AF-A0AA89KYJ0-F1
#
_entry.id   AF-A0AA89KYJ0-F1
#
_cell.length_a   1.000
_cell.length_b   1.000
_cell.length_c   1.000
_cell.angle_alpha   90.00
_cell.angle_beta   90.00
_cell.angle_gamma   90.00
#
_symmetry.space_group_name_H-M   'P 1'
#
loop_
_entity.id
_entity.type
_entity.pdbx_description
1 polymer ?
#
loop_
_entity_poly.entity_id
_entity_poly.type
_entity_poly.pdbx_seq_one_letter_code
_entity_poly.pdbx_strand_id
1 'polypeptide(L)'
;MSAKVAGTIMYKTKQGQYDFLVQPQADDSYKMLVTNKDSDQTPLAAVLIALQTQLKINVNELRLINLANINLEGENVSFFVFQWSEHQADFYTEQLRIISEAGFRFAKPSEFTQLLDKLEVTSVPHLN
;
A
#
# COMPACT_ATOMS: atom_id res chain seq x y z
N MET A 1 -14.92 9.68 15.55
CA MET A 1 -13.53 9.23 15.66
C MET A 1 -13.05 8.87 14.26
N SER A 2 -11.88 9.36 13.85
CA SER A 2 -11.22 8.90 12.62
C SER A 2 -10.61 7.53 12.89
N ALA A 3 -10.79 6.57 11.97
CA ALA A 3 -10.15 5.26 12.05
C ALA A 3 -8.95 5.23 11.09
N LYS A 4 -7.81 4.69 11.52
CA LYS A 4 -6.65 4.49 10.65
C LYS A 4 -6.95 3.39 9.63
N VAL A 5 -6.41 3.56 8.43
CA VAL A 5 -6.47 2.59 7.34
C VAL A 5 -5.11 2.52 6.68
N ALA A 6 -4.65 1.31 6.35
CA ALA A 6 -3.38 1.09 5.71
C ALA A 6 -3.54 0.49 4.30
N GLY A 7 -2.55 0.71 3.43
CA GLY A 7 -2.52 0.06 2.14
C GLY A 7 -1.13 -0.03 1.51
N THR A 8 -1.02 -0.95 0.56
CA THR A 8 0.13 -1.08 -0.33
C THR A 8 -0.34 -1.35 -1.76
N ILE A 9 0.52 -1.04 -2.72
CA ILE A 9 0.35 -1.43 -4.11
C ILE A 9 1.49 -2.40 -4.44
N MET A 10 1.17 -3.50 -5.10
CA MET A 10 2.14 -4.32 -5.80
C MET A 10 2.12 -4.01 -7.28
N TYR A 11 3.28 -3.87 -7.89
CA TYR A 11 3.41 -3.80 -9.36
C TYR A 11 4.39 -4.86 -9.83
N LYS A 12 4.19 -5.32 -11.07
CA LYS A 12 5.04 -6.32 -11.69
C LYS A 12 6.24 -5.63 -12.33
N THR A 13 7.44 -5.93 -11.86
CA THR A 13 8.69 -5.40 -12.41
C THR A 13 8.96 -5.98 -13.80
N LYS A 14 9.88 -5.36 -14.55
CA LYS A 14 10.35 -5.87 -15.84
C LYS A 14 10.90 -7.31 -15.77
N GLN A 15 11.34 -7.73 -14.58
CA GLN A 15 11.89 -9.06 -14.32
C GLN A 15 10.80 -10.10 -13.98
N GLY A 16 9.52 -9.69 -14.00
CA GLY A 16 8.38 -10.55 -13.68
C GLY A 16 8.16 -10.76 -12.17
N GLN A 17 8.92 -10.07 -11.32
CA GLN A 17 8.76 -10.08 -9.86
C GLN A 17 7.73 -9.03 -9.43
N TYR A 18 7.23 -9.14 -8.21
CA TYR A 18 6.36 -8.12 -7.63
C TYR A 18 7.08 -7.36 -6.52
N ASP A 19 7.06 -6.05 -6.60
CA ASP A 19 7.53 -5.17 -5.53
C ASP A 19 6.35 -4.43 -4.90
N PHE A 20 6.49 -4.05 -3.63
CA PHE A 20 5.43 -3.49 -2.79
C PHE A 20 5.71 -2.05 -2.41
N LEU A 21 4.70 -1.20 -2.50
CA LEU A 21 4.78 0.20 -2.11
C LEU A 21 4.99 0.33 -0.60
N VAL A 22 6.04 1.03 -0.22
CA VAL A 22 6.40 1.34 1.16
C VAL A 22 6.88 2.79 1.28
N GLN A 23 6.86 3.30 2.50
CA GLN A 23 7.43 4.58 2.88
C GLN A 23 8.70 4.35 3.71
N PRO A 24 9.90 4.63 3.17
CA PRO A 24 11.14 4.60 3.95
C PRO A 24 11.09 5.54 5.16
N GLN A 25 11.75 5.14 6.23
CA GLN A 25 11.92 5.91 7.47
C GLN A 25 13.39 6.26 7.68
N ALA A 26 13.68 7.17 8.61
CA ALA A 26 15.05 7.62 8.89
C ALA A 26 15.93 6.54 9.57
N ASP A 27 15.33 5.51 10.15
CA ASP A 27 15.99 4.40 10.85
C ASP A 27 16.16 3.16 9.96
N ASP A 28 16.17 3.34 8.63
CA ASP A 28 16.18 2.28 7.61
C ASP A 28 15.00 1.29 7.70
N SER A 29 13.98 1.62 8.50
CA SER A 29 12.73 0.88 8.53
C SER A 29 11.77 1.36 7.43
N TYR A 30 10.73 0.57 7.20
CA TYR A 30 9.68 0.90 6.25
C TYR A 30 8.35 0.99 7.00
N LYS A 31 7.46 1.85 6.51
CA LYS A 31 6.04 1.88 6.88
C LYS A 31 5.18 1.69 5.64
N MET A 32 3.93 1.25 5.84
CA MET A 32 2.93 1.27 4.76
C MET A 32 2.38 2.68 4.60
N LEU A 33 1.68 2.91 3.50
CA LEU A 33 0.82 4.07 3.40
C LEU A 33 -0.29 3.92 4.45
N VAL A 34 -0.39 4.89 5.35
CA VAL A 34 -1.43 4.97 6.38
C VAL A 34 -2.17 6.29 6.21
N THR A 35 -3.49 6.22 6.23
CA THR A 35 -4.36 7.39 6.17
C THR A 35 -5.48 7.27 7.20
N ASN A 36 -6.13 8.40 7.43
CA ASN A 36 -7.30 8.51 8.28
C ASN A 36 -8.57 8.43 7.42
N LYS A 37 -9.55 7.68 7.90
CA LYS A 37 -10.90 7.67 7.33
C LYS A 37 -11.73 8.80 7.95
N ASP A 38 -12.33 9.63 7.11
CA ASP A 38 -13.40 10.55 7.52
C ASP A 38 -14.69 9.78 7.87
N SER A 39 -15.59 10.39 8.66
CA SER A 39 -16.83 9.74 9.13
C SER A 39 -17.64 9.12 7.98
N ASP A 40 -17.66 9.81 6.84
CA ASP A 40 -18.56 9.52 5.72
C ASP A 40 -17.93 8.60 4.65
N GLN A 41 -16.65 8.25 4.81
CA GLN A 41 -15.91 7.42 3.86
C GLN A 41 -15.83 5.97 4.33
N THR A 42 -15.81 5.01 3.41
CA THR A 42 -15.39 3.64 3.75
C THR A 42 -13.87 3.59 3.91
N PRO A 43 -13.31 2.61 4.65
CA PRO A 43 -11.85 2.44 4.73
C PRO A 43 -11.20 2.30 3.35
N LEU A 44 -11.83 1.54 2.46
CA LEU A 44 -11.39 1.38 1.08
C LEU A 44 -11.35 2.72 0.32
N ALA A 45 -12.39 3.55 0.47
CA ALA A 45 -12.41 4.86 -0.17
C ALA A 45 -11.28 5.76 0.36
N ALA A 46 -11.05 5.77 1.66
CA ALA A 46 -10.00 6.59 2.28
C ALA A 46 -8.61 6.22 1.74
N VAL A 47 -8.28 4.93 1.63
CA VAL A 47 -6.98 4.50 1.11
C VAL A 47 -6.84 4.79 -0.39
N LEU A 48 -7.89 4.59 -1.19
CA LEU A 48 -7.87 4.94 -2.61
C LEU A 48 -7.67 6.45 -2.82
N ILE A 49 -8.37 7.29 -2.04
CA ILE A 49 -8.22 8.75 -2.07
C ILE A 49 -6.78 9.13 -1.70
N ALA A 50 -6.18 8.50 -0.69
CA ALA A 50 -4.79 8.77 -0.31
C ALA A 50 -3.81 8.41 -1.45
N LEU A 51 -3.97 7.25 -2.09
CA LEU A 51 -3.17 6.84 -3.24
C LEU A 51 -3.31 7.81 -4.42
N GLN A 52 -4.53 8.27 -4.70
CA GLN A 52 -4.80 9.21 -5.78
C GLN A 52 -4.22 10.61 -5.48
N THR A 53 -4.38 11.10 -4.26
CA THR A 53 -4.05 12.49 -3.92
C THR A 53 -2.57 12.68 -3.58
N GLN A 54 -1.98 11.76 -2.82
CA GLN A 54 -0.60 11.82 -2.37
C GLN A 54 0.38 11.30 -3.43
N LEU A 55 0.02 10.22 -4.14
CA LEU A 55 0.93 9.53 -5.07
C LEU A 55 0.57 9.73 -6.55
N LYS A 56 -0.52 10.46 -6.83
CA LYS A 56 -1.04 10.71 -8.18
C LYS A 56 -1.32 9.43 -8.97
N ILE A 57 -1.70 8.36 -8.27
CA ILE A 57 -2.00 7.06 -8.88
C ILE A 57 -3.44 7.07 -9.40
N ASN A 58 -3.63 6.64 -10.64
CA ASN A 58 -4.96 6.40 -11.19
C ASN A 58 -5.57 5.15 -10.52
N VAL A 59 -6.44 5.36 -9.54
CA VAL A 59 -7.06 4.27 -8.77
C VAL A 59 -7.89 3.30 -9.61
N ASN A 60 -8.33 3.69 -10.81
CA ASN A 60 -9.04 2.80 -11.73
C ASN A 60 -8.14 1.70 -12.32
N GLU A 61 -6.81 1.86 -12.22
CA GLU A 61 -5.83 0.87 -12.65
C GLU A 61 -5.44 -0.10 -11.53
N LEU A 62 -5.96 0.12 -10.33
CA LEU A 62 -5.72 -0.72 -9.17
C LEU A 62 -6.82 -1.77 -9.05
N ARG A 63 -6.42 -3.03 -8.87
CA ARG A 63 -7.34 -4.09 -8.42
C ARG A 63 -7.05 -4.44 -6.98
N LEU A 64 -8.08 -4.43 -6.14
CA LEU A 64 -7.97 -4.99 -4.80
C LEU A 64 -7.79 -6.50 -4.92
N ILE A 65 -6.69 -7.03 -4.40
CA ILE A 65 -6.40 -8.47 -4.46
C ILE A 65 -6.46 -9.14 -3.09
N ASN A 66 -6.25 -8.38 -2.02
CA ASN A 66 -6.30 -8.89 -0.66
C ASN A 66 -6.70 -7.81 0.33
N LEU A 67 -7.36 -8.22 1.40
CA LEU A 67 -7.71 -7.45 2.57
C LEU A 67 -7.16 -8.19 3.77
N ALA A 68 -6.56 -7.51 4.72
CA ALA A 68 -6.16 -8.09 5.99
C ALA A 68 -6.47 -7.13 7.14
N ASN A 69 -6.43 -7.63 8.36
CA ASN A 69 -6.40 -6.79 9.55
C ASN A 69 -5.03 -6.92 10.21
N ILE A 70 -4.41 -5.79 10.49
CA ILE A 70 -3.07 -5.72 11.10
C ILE A 70 -3.14 -4.99 12.43
N ASN A 71 -2.25 -5.34 13.35
CA ASN A 71 -2.00 -4.52 14.52
C ASN A 71 -0.97 -3.45 14.16
N LEU A 72 -1.38 -2.19 14.22
CA LEU A 72 -0.49 -1.04 14.07
C LEU A 72 -0.52 -0.24 15.38
N GLU A 73 0.57 -0.27 16.14
CA GLU A 73 0.72 0.49 17.40
C GLU A 73 -0.37 0.18 18.44
N GLY A 74 -0.86 -1.06 18.49
CA GLY A 74 -1.94 -1.48 19.40
C GLY A 74 -3.36 -1.27 18.84
N GLU A 75 -3.49 -0.70 17.64
CA GLU A 75 -4.78 -0.49 16.98
C GLU A 75 -5.00 -1.53 15.87
N ASN A 76 -6.22 -2.07 15.79
CA ASN A 76 -6.61 -2.94 14.69
C ASN A 76 -6.95 -2.10 13.46
N VAL A 77 -6.15 -2.24 12.40
CA VAL A 77 -6.22 -1.43 11.19
C VAL A 77 -6.51 -2.31 9.99
N SER A 78 -7.50 -1.93 9.19
CA SER A 78 -7.75 -2.58 7.90
C SER A 78 -6.61 -2.26 6.93
N PHE A 79 -6.06 -3.30 6.34
CA PHE A 79 -4.95 -3.25 5.39
C PHE A 79 -5.40 -3.76 4.02
N PHE A 80 -5.20 -2.94 3.00
CA PHE A 80 -5.59 -3.24 1.62
C PHE A 80 -4.37 -3.44 0.73
N VAL A 81 -4.34 -4.57 0.01
CA VAL A 81 -3.29 -4.86 -0.97
C VAL A 81 -3.88 -4.73 -2.37
N PHE A 82 -3.36 -3.79 -3.13
CA PHE A 82 -3.77 -3.54 -4.51
C PHE A 82 -2.72 -4.06 -5.48
N GLN A 83 -3.14 -4.65 -6.58
CA GLN A 83 -2.28 -4.89 -7.72
C GLN A 83 -2.49 -3.77 -8.75
N TRP A 84 -1.40 -3.14 -9.18
CA TRP A 84 -1.43 -2.26 -10.33
C TRP A 84 -1.55 -3.10 -11.60
N SER A 85 -2.43 -2.67 -12.51
CA SER A 85 -2.51 -3.19 -13.87
C SER A 85 -1.13 -3.24 -14.56
N GLU A 86 -0.97 -4.18 -15.49
CA GLU A 86 0.27 -4.29 -16.26
C GLU A 86 0.34 -3.16 -17.29
N HIS A 87 1.45 -2.42 -17.29
CA HIS A 87 1.73 -1.36 -18.24
C HIS A 87 3.06 -1.59 -18.97
N GLN A 88 3.29 -0.85 -20.05
CA GLN A 88 4.61 -0.82 -20.69
C GLN A 88 5.66 -0.20 -19.76
N ALA A 89 6.92 -0.60 -19.93
CA ALA A 89 8.05 -0.15 -19.13
C ALA A 89 8.11 1.36 -18.86
N ASP A 90 7.81 2.18 -19.88
CA ASP A 90 7.98 3.63 -19.82
C ASP A 90 6.89 4.33 -18.99
N PHE A 91 5.72 3.69 -18.84
CA PHE A 91 4.65 4.16 -17.96
C PHE A 91 5.14 4.26 -16.51
N TYR A 92 5.91 3.27 -16.06
CA TYR A 92 6.39 3.23 -14.69
C TYR A 92 7.49 4.27 -14.44
N THR A 93 8.27 4.71 -15.44
CA THR A 93 9.39 5.63 -15.23
C THR A 93 8.94 6.95 -14.58
N GLU A 94 7.94 7.61 -15.15
CA GLU A 94 7.45 8.89 -14.64
C GLU A 94 6.69 8.71 -13.33
N GLN A 95 5.89 7.65 -13.24
CA GLN A 95 5.07 7.40 -12.07
C GLN A 95 5.92 7.02 -10.84
N LEU A 96 6.98 6.24 -11.03
CA LEU A 96 7.95 5.91 -9.99
C LEU A 96 8.72 7.15 -9.51
N ARG A 97 9.00 8.11 -10.40
CA ARG A 97 9.60 9.40 -10.01
C ARG A 97 8.68 10.18 -9.08
N ILE A 98 7.41 10.34 -9.44
CA ILE A 98 6.40 11.03 -8.62
C ILE A 98 6.25 10.35 -7.24
N ILE A 99 6.20 9.02 -7.21
CA ILE A 99 6.12 8.24 -5.97
C ILE A 99 7.37 8.47 -5.10
N SER A 100 8.56 8.49 -5.70
CA SER A 100 9.82 8.79 -5.00
C SER A 100 9.84 10.20 -4.43
N GLU A 101 9.33 11.21 -5.15
CA GLU A 101 9.24 12.60 -4.69
C GLU A 101 8.25 12.77 -3.54
N ALA A 102 7.21 11.94 -3.49
CA ALA A 102 6.30 11.86 -2.35
C ALA A 102 6.89 11.11 -1.13
N GLY A 103 8.13 10.63 -1.23
CA GLY A 103 8.82 9.91 -0.15
C GLY A 103 8.46 8.42 -0.05
N PHE A 104 7.95 7.83 -1.13
CA PHE A 104 7.60 6.41 -1.19
C PHE A 104 8.50 5.69 -2.19
N ARG A 105 8.59 4.37 -2.08
CA ARG A 105 9.25 3.53 -3.08
C ARG A 105 8.62 2.16 -3.14
N PHE A 106 8.97 1.39 -4.16
CA PHE A 106 8.67 -0.03 -4.19
C PHE A 106 9.84 -0.82 -3.62
N ALA A 107 9.55 -1.71 -2.67
CA ALA A 107 10.51 -2.59 -2.00
C ALA A 107 10.25 -4.05 -2.37
N LYS A 108 11.29 -4.87 -2.31
CA LYS A 108 11.21 -6.28 -2.67
C LYS A 108 10.35 -7.06 -1.67
N PRO A 109 9.82 -8.24 -2.06
CA PRO A 109 9.07 -9.10 -1.15
C PRO A 109 9.80 -9.37 0.18
N SER A 110 11.11 -9.61 0.15
CA SER A 110 11.90 -9.86 1.36
C SER A 110 11.93 -8.67 2.34
N GLU A 111 11.95 -7.44 1.83
CA GLU A 111 11.93 -6.22 2.64
C GLU A 111 10.51 -5.95 3.17
N PHE A 112 9.49 -6.29 2.36
CA PHE A 112 8.09 -6.14 2.73
C PHE A 112 7.63 -7.19 3.76
N THR A 113 8.08 -8.43 3.67
CA THR A 113 7.79 -9.46 4.67
C THR A 113 8.34 -9.07 6.04
N GLN A 114 9.54 -8.47 6.10
CA GLN A 114 10.08 -7.94 7.37
C GLN A 114 9.21 -6.83 7.96
N LEU A 115 8.54 -6.05 7.11
CA LEU A 115 7.55 -5.06 7.55
C LEU A 115 6.29 -5.76 8.08
N LEU A 116 5.78 -6.79 7.40
CA LEU A 116 4.61 -7.54 7.85
C LEU A 116 4.87 -8.33 9.14
N ASP A 117 6.06 -8.90 9.34
CA ASP A 117 6.41 -9.63 10.56
C ASP A 117 6.39 -8.72 11.80
N LYS A 118 6.64 -7.41 11.63
CA LYS A 118 6.51 -6.39 12.68
C LYS A 118 5.07 -5.97 12.93
N LEU A 119 4.18 -6.22 11.97
CA LEU A 119 2.78 -5.84 12.00
C LEU A 119 1.96 -7.09 12.20
N GLU A 120 1.82 -7.55 13.45
CA GLU A 120 1.10 -8.79 13.79
C GLU A 120 -0.19 -8.92 12.94
N VAL A 121 -0.15 -9.77 11.91
CA VAL A 121 -1.27 -9.93 10.98
C VAL A 121 -2.29 -10.78 11.71
N THR A 122 -3.34 -10.12 12.22
CA THR A 122 -4.29 -10.74 13.15
C THR A 122 -5.36 -11.57 12.44
N SER A 123 -5.60 -11.35 11.13
CA SER A 123 -6.47 -12.19 10.32
C SER A 123 -6.33 -11.94 8.82
N VAL A 124 -6.45 -13.01 8.04
CA VAL A 124 -6.82 -12.98 6.62
C VAL A 124 -8.32 -13.31 6.56
N PRO A 125 -9.18 -12.50 5.91
CA PRO A 125 -10.59 -12.83 5.75
C PRO A 125 -10.73 -14.16 5.04
N HIS A 126 -11.42 -15.10 5.67
CA HIS A 126 -11.91 -16.29 4.99
C HIS A 126 -13.02 -15.85 4.03
N LEU A 127 -12.69 -15.77 2.74
CA LEU A 127 -13.70 -15.72 1.68
C LEU A 127 -14.29 -17.12 1.59
N ASN A 128 -15.47 -17.31 2.19
CA ASN A 128 -16.30 -18.51 1.98
C ASN A 128 -16.92 -18.49 0.59
#